data_AF-A0A402ADS9-F1
#
_entry.id   AF-A0A402ADS9-F1
#
_cell.length_a   1.000
_cell.length_b   1.000
_cell.length_c   1.000
_cell.angle_alpha   90.00
_cell.angle_beta   90.00
_cell.angle_gamma   90.00
#
_symmetry.space_group_name_H-M   'P 1'
#
loop_
_entity.id
_entity.type
_entity.pdbx_description
1 polymer ?
#
loop_
_entity_poly.entity_id
_entity_poly.type
_entity_poly.pdbx_seq_one_letter_code
_entity_poly.pdbx_strand_id
1 'polypeptide(L)'
;MSESDVINSEQILIPLVIPEKRELDVPGAPPVRLQTLDLARHIAIAPDHKQYVVATFADRNLGREYVTTVYPQQGGYHTLVRLPVCEYVFDDPDDALERHVELVQVIQQGKLKSYLKQQQ
;
A
#
# COMPACT_ATOMS: atom_id res chain seq x y z
N MET A 1 -34.99 -38.57 4.04
CA MET A 1 -34.61 -37.32 4.75
C MET A 1 -33.22 -37.55 5.29
N SER A 2 -32.20 -37.11 4.56
CA SER A 2 -30.79 -37.31 4.89
C SER A 2 -30.26 -36.07 5.61
N GLU A 3 -29.58 -36.33 6.72
CA GLU A 3 -29.03 -35.39 7.68
C GLU A 3 -28.19 -34.30 7.01
N SER A 4 -28.49 -33.05 7.37
CA SER A 4 -27.71 -31.89 6.97
C SER A 4 -26.37 -31.92 7.69
N ASP A 5 -25.29 -32.15 6.94
CA ASP A 5 -23.93 -31.86 7.39
C ASP A 5 -23.82 -30.34 7.60
N VAL A 6 -24.13 -29.90 8.83
CA VAL A 6 -23.82 -28.55 9.30
C VAL A 6 -22.31 -28.50 9.47
N ILE A 7 -21.61 -28.08 8.43
CA ILE A 7 -20.17 -27.83 8.46
C ILE A 7 -19.93 -26.77 9.54
N ASN A 8 -19.43 -27.23 10.68
CA ASN A 8 -18.93 -26.41 11.77
C ASN A 8 -17.75 -25.58 11.22
N SER A 9 -18.09 -24.45 10.60
CA SER A 9 -17.13 -23.44 10.17
C SER A 9 -16.63 -22.72 11.41
N GLU A 10 -15.78 -23.40 12.19
CA GLU A 10 -14.95 -22.73 13.18
C GLU A 10 -14.12 -21.71 12.39
N GLN A 11 -14.50 -20.44 12.48
CA GLN A 11 -13.70 -19.35 11.96
C GLN A 11 -12.38 -19.37 12.73
N ILE A 12 -11.37 -20.01 12.17
CA ILE A 12 -10.01 -19.97 12.69
C ILE A 12 -9.59 -18.50 12.62
N LEU A 13 -9.53 -17.86 13.78
CA LEU A 13 -9.01 -16.50 13.92
C LEU A 13 -7.52 -16.55 13.64
N ILE A 14 -7.11 -16.22 12.42
CA ILE A 14 -5.70 -16.06 12.07
C ILE A 14 -5.19 -14.83 12.85
N PRO A 15 -4.19 -14.99 13.74
CA PRO A 15 -3.65 -13.88 14.50
C PRO A 15 -3.05 -12.83 13.55
N LEU A 16 -3.44 -11.58 13.73
CA LEU A 16 -2.91 -10.48 12.93
C LEU A 16 -1.42 -10.29 13.23
N VAL A 17 -0.56 -10.54 12.23
CA VAL A 17 0.88 -10.26 12.35
C VAL A 17 1.10 -8.77 12.09
N ILE A 18 1.32 -8.01 13.17
CA ILE A 18 1.58 -6.57 13.10
C ILE A 18 3.08 -6.36 12.83
N PRO A 19 3.46 -5.67 11.73
CA PRO A 19 4.86 -5.38 11.45
C PRO A 19 5.42 -4.32 12.42
N GLU A 20 6.72 -4.38 12.67
CA GLU A 20 7.41 -3.32 13.40
C GLU A 20 7.41 -2.03 12.57
N LYS A 21 6.95 -0.93 13.18
CA LYS A 21 6.87 0.38 12.52
C LYS A 21 8.27 0.98 12.43
N ARG A 22 8.66 1.40 11.23
CA ARG A 22 9.93 2.10 10.99
C ARG A 22 9.65 3.55 10.66
N GLU A 23 10.41 4.46 11.25
CA GLU A 23 10.39 5.86 10.83
C GLU A 23 11.14 5.97 9.50
N LEU A 24 10.40 6.22 8.42
CA LEU A 24 10.94 6.51 7.11
C LEU A 24 10.69 7.99 6.81
N ASP A 25 11.75 8.78 6.69
CA ASP A 25 11.66 10.18 6.27
C ASP A 25 11.91 10.27 4.76
N VAL A 26 11.01 10.95 4.05
CA VAL A 26 11.13 11.17 2.60
C VAL A 26 11.08 12.68 2.30
N PRO A 27 12.17 13.27 1.78
CA PRO A 27 12.23 14.70 1.52
C PRO A 27 11.05 15.21 0.68
N GLY A 28 10.36 16.24 1.17
CA GLY A 28 9.25 16.88 0.47
C GLY A 28 7.96 16.05 0.40
N ALA A 29 7.86 14.94 1.14
CA ALA A 29 6.64 14.16 1.28
C ALA A 29 6.33 13.99 2.77
N PRO A 30 5.27 14.64 3.30
CA PRO A 30 4.95 14.51 4.71
C PRO A 30 4.50 13.08 5.04
N PRO A 31 4.97 12.49 6.15
CA PRO A 31 4.46 11.22 6.63
C PRO A 31 3.01 11.40 7.09
N VAL A 32 2.22 10.35 6.94
CA VAL A 32 0.85 10.31 7.46
C VAL A 32 0.71 9.26 8.54
N ARG A 33 -0.38 9.35 9.31
CA ARG A 33 -0.68 8.37 10.36
C ARG A 33 -0.75 6.96 9.76
N LEU A 34 0.17 6.10 10.22
CA LEU A 34 0.24 4.69 9.83
C LEU A 34 -0.98 3.91 10.32
N GLN A 35 -1.55 3.10 9.44
CA GLN A 35 -2.52 2.06 9.78
C GLN A 35 -1.81 0.85 10.43
N THR A 36 -2.58 -0.10 10.96
CA THR A 36 -2.04 -1.22 11.74
C THR A 36 -0.99 -2.05 11.00
N LEU A 37 -1.17 -2.26 9.69
CA LEU A 37 -0.28 -3.08 8.87
C LEU A 37 0.74 -2.26 8.07
N ASP A 38 0.69 -0.93 8.16
CA ASP A 38 1.60 -0.09 7.39
C ASP A 38 3.02 -0.14 7.96
N LEU A 39 3.99 -0.33 7.08
CA LEU A 39 5.40 -0.05 7.32
C LEU A 39 5.70 1.43 7.06
N ALA A 40 5.15 2.00 5.99
CA ALA A 40 5.34 3.40 5.62
C ALA A 40 4.12 3.95 4.87
N ARG A 41 3.83 5.23 5.06
CA ARG A 41 2.79 5.94 4.29
C ARG A 41 3.12 7.41 4.14
N HIS A 42 3.11 7.88 2.90
CA HIS A 42 3.42 9.27 2.54
C HIS A 42 2.38 9.83 1.58
N ILE A 43 2.16 11.14 1.66
CA ILE A 43 1.49 11.89 0.59
C ILE A 43 2.56 12.47 -0.33
N ALA A 44 2.58 12.02 -1.58
CA ALA A 44 3.42 12.56 -2.63
C ALA A 44 2.61 13.52 -3.49
N ILE A 45 3.10 14.75 -3.64
CA ILE A 45 2.45 15.81 -4.43
C ILE A 45 3.23 15.96 -5.74
N ALA A 46 2.57 15.73 -6.86
CA ALA A 46 3.15 15.92 -8.17
C ALA A 46 3.21 17.42 -8.55
N PRO A 47 4.05 17.82 -9.53
CA PRO A 47 4.14 19.21 -9.98
C PRO A 47 2.83 19.79 -10.55
N ASP A 48 1.93 18.93 -11.02
CA ASP A 48 0.58 19.31 -11.48
C ASP A 48 -0.44 19.41 -10.33
N HIS A 49 0.04 19.46 -9.09
CA HIS A 49 -0.72 19.49 -7.83
C HIS A 49 -1.61 18.26 -7.56
N LYS A 50 -1.50 17.20 -8.37
CA LYS A 50 -2.17 15.94 -8.04
C LYS A 50 -1.48 15.29 -6.85
N GLN A 51 -2.29 14.82 -5.92
CA GLN A 51 -1.83 14.15 -4.72
C GLN A 51 -2.00 12.65 -4.87
N TYR A 52 -1.03 11.92 -4.34
CA TYR A 52 -1.02 10.47 -4.31
C TYR A 52 -0.64 10.02 -2.91
N VAL A 53 -1.28 8.95 -2.45
CA VAL A 53 -0.85 8.24 -1.25
C VAL A 53 0.02 7.09 -1.69
N VAL A 54 1.26 7.05 -1.23
CA VAL A 54 2.13 5.87 -1.35
C VAL A 54 2.07 5.15 -0.02
N ALA A 55 1.72 3.87 -0.04
CA ALA A 55 1.58 3.04 1.15
C ALA A 55 2.35 1.74 0.97
N THR A 56 3.13 1.37 1.98
CA THR A 56 3.80 0.08 2.08
C THR A 56 3.30 -0.64 3.32
N PHE A 57 2.81 -1.86 3.17
CA PHE A 57 2.19 -2.62 4.26
C PHE A 57 2.46 -4.12 4.13
N ALA A 58 2.41 -4.82 5.26
CA ALA A 58 2.48 -6.28 5.29
C ALA A 58 1.09 -6.84 4.96
N ASP A 59 1.00 -7.74 3.99
CA ASP A 59 -0.28 -8.29 3.53
C ASP A 59 -0.35 -9.82 3.67
N ARG A 60 0.33 -10.34 4.69
CA ARG A 60 0.51 -11.77 4.94
C ARG A 60 -0.81 -12.52 5.07
N ASN A 61 -1.84 -11.83 5.54
CA ASN A 61 -3.18 -12.39 5.71
C ASN A 61 -3.87 -12.72 4.37
N LEU A 62 -3.41 -12.14 3.26
CA LEU A 62 -3.85 -12.45 1.89
C LEU A 62 -2.82 -13.26 1.11
N GLY A 63 -1.80 -13.81 1.78
CA GLY A 63 -0.75 -14.63 1.15
C GLY A 63 0.31 -13.83 0.39
N ARG A 64 0.39 -12.51 0.61
CA ARG A 64 1.42 -11.63 0.05
C ARG A 64 2.33 -11.14 1.18
N GLU A 65 3.63 -11.13 1.03
CA GLU A 65 4.52 -10.73 2.12
C GLU A 65 4.43 -9.21 2.39
N TYR A 66 4.96 -8.40 1.47
CA TYR A 66 4.95 -6.94 1.56
C TYR A 66 4.44 -6.33 0.26
N VAL A 67 3.63 -5.27 0.38
CA VAL A 67 3.00 -4.61 -0.77
C VAL A 67 3.30 -3.12 -0.72
N THR A 68 3.78 -2.56 -1.83
CA THR A 68 3.92 -1.11 -2.03
C THR A 68 2.98 -0.65 -3.13
N THR A 69 2.07 0.25 -2.77
CA THR A 69 0.95 0.67 -3.63
C THR A 69 0.80 2.19 -3.69
N VAL A 70 0.44 2.69 -4.87
CA VAL A 70 0.12 4.11 -5.11
C VAL A 70 -1.37 4.28 -5.33
N TYR A 71 -2.00 5.15 -4.55
CA TYR A 71 -3.41 5.53 -4.71
C TYR A 71 -3.53 7.00 -5.11
N PRO A 72 -4.42 7.36 -6.06
CA PRO A 72 -4.74 8.77 -6.29
C PRO A 72 -5.54 9.30 -5.10
N GLN A 73 -5.11 10.43 -4.53
CA GLN A 73 -5.85 11.09 -3.45
C GLN A 73 -6.89 12.04 -4.06
N GLN A 74 -8.16 11.64 -4.01
CA GLN A 74 -9.27 12.49 -4.44
C GLN A 74 -9.73 13.35 -3.26
N GLY A 75 -9.55 14.67 -3.35
CA GLY A 75 -9.84 15.65 -2.29
C GLY A 75 -11.32 15.91 -2.03
N GLY A 76 -12.12 14.87 -1.74
CA GLY A 76 -13.51 15.06 -1.28
C GLY A 76 -14.50 13.94 -1.58
N TYR A 77 -14.12 12.89 -2.32
CA TYR A 77 -15.03 11.77 -2.60
C TYR A 77 -14.79 10.60 -1.65
N HIS A 78 -15.85 10.16 -0.96
CA HIS A 78 -15.91 8.87 -0.28
C HIS A 78 -15.93 7.75 -1.33
N THR A 79 -14.77 7.37 -1.86
CA THR A 79 -14.68 6.20 -2.72
C THR A 79 -14.87 4.95 -1.87
N LEU A 80 -15.89 4.15 -2.20
CA LEU A 80 -16.11 2.82 -1.59
C LEU A 80 -14.93 1.88 -1.84
N VAL A 81 -14.17 2.11 -2.92
CA VAL A 81 -12.98 1.34 -3.30
C VAL A 81 -11.87 2.30 -3.72
N ARG A 82 -10.67 2.15 -3.18
CA ARG A 82 -9.46 2.86 -3.67
C ARG A 82 -8.80 1.99 -4.73
N LEU A 83 -8.93 2.39 -5.99
CA LEU A 83 -8.24 1.72 -7.08
C LEU A 83 -6.76 2.15 -7.10
N PRO A 84 -5.82 1.21 -6.98
CA PRO A 84 -4.40 1.53 -7.08
C PRO A 84 -4.04 1.93 -8.51
N VAL A 85 -3.14 2.91 -8.64
CA VAL A 85 -2.51 3.25 -9.93
C VAL A 85 -1.50 2.17 -10.31
N CYS A 86 -0.80 1.64 -9.32
CA CYS A 86 0.12 0.52 -9.43
C CYS A 86 0.31 -0.14 -8.06
N GLU A 87 0.74 -1.39 -8.09
CA GLU A 87 1.02 -2.23 -6.94
C GLU A 87 2.25 -3.10 -7.23
N TYR A 88 3.11 -3.27 -6.25
CA TYR A 88 4.29 -4.13 -6.31
C TYR A 88 4.34 -5.01 -5.05
N VAL A 89 4.69 -6.27 -5.23
CA VAL A 89 4.80 -7.27 -4.16
C VAL A 89 6.26 -7.65 -3.97
N PHE A 90 6.68 -7.74 -2.71
CA PHE A 90 8.05 -8.06 -2.31
C PHE A 90 8.04 -9.09 -1.18
N ASP A 91 9.05 -9.95 -1.15
CA ASP A 91 9.29 -10.91 -0.07
C ASP A 91 10.02 -10.27 1.12
N ASP A 92 10.76 -9.18 0.86
CA ASP A 92 11.57 -8.45 1.83
C ASP A 92 11.02 -7.03 2.10
N PRO A 93 10.97 -6.58 3.37
CA PRO A 93 10.45 -5.26 3.72
C PRO A 93 11.36 -4.11 3.26
N ASP A 94 12.68 -4.30 3.18
CA ASP A 94 13.62 -3.26 2.76
C ASP A 94 13.46 -2.96 1.27
N ASP A 95 13.30 -4.00 0.44
CA ASP A 95 12.99 -3.83 -0.99
C ASP A 95 11.67 -3.07 -1.20
N ALA A 96 10.66 -3.40 -0.40
CA ALA A 96 9.36 -2.72 -0.46
C ALA A 96 9.47 -1.23 -0.08
N LEU A 97 10.30 -0.90 0.91
CA LEU A 97 10.56 0.47 1.36
C LEU A 97 11.46 1.23 0.37
N GLU A 98 12.44 0.59 -0.27
CA GLU A 98 13.21 1.22 -1.34
C GLU A 98 12.29 1.62 -2.50
N ARG A 99 11.41 0.71 -2.93
CA ARG A 99 10.39 1.00 -3.94
C ARG A 99 9.45 2.14 -3.48
N HIS A 100 9.12 2.20 -2.20
CA HIS A 100 8.28 3.27 -1.65
C HIS A 100 8.92 4.64 -1.87
N VAL A 101 10.19 4.79 -1.49
CA VAL A 101 10.95 6.04 -1.64
C VAL A 101 11.06 6.42 -3.13
N GLU A 102 11.39 5.45 -3.98
CA GLU A 102 11.48 5.65 -5.42
C GLU A 102 10.15 6.18 -6.00
N LEU A 103 9.02 5.57 -5.65
CA LEU A 103 7.71 5.98 -6.15
C LEU A 103 7.33 7.39 -5.68
N VAL A 104 7.63 7.74 -4.42
CA VAL A 104 7.42 9.11 -3.92
C VAL A 104 8.22 10.11 -4.75
N GLN A 105 9.50 9.84 -5.01
CA GLN A 105 10.36 10.70 -5.82
C GLN A 105 9.88 10.80 -7.27
N VAL A 106 9.49 9.68 -7.89
CA VAL A 106 8.94 9.63 -9.25
C VAL A 106 7.68 10.49 -9.36
N ILE A 107 6.81 10.46 -8.35
CA ILE A 107 5.60 11.28 -8.28
C ILE A 107 5.96 12.76 -8.16
N GLN A 108 6.84 13.12 -7.21
CA GLN A 108 7.30 14.49 -7.00
C GLN A 108 7.98 15.09 -8.24
N GLN A 109 8.63 14.26 -9.06
CA GLN A 109 9.22 14.67 -10.33
C GLN A 109 8.22 14.74 -11.50
N GLY A 110 6.95 14.38 -11.29
CA GLY A 110 5.92 14.34 -12.33
C GLY A 110 6.10 13.21 -13.35
N LYS A 111 6.89 12.18 -13.02
CA LYS A 111 7.29 11.11 -13.95
C LYS A 111 6.47 9.83 -13.84
N LEU A 112 5.49 9.77 -12.93
CA LEU A 112 4.71 8.55 -12.65
C LEU A 112 4.18 7.84 -13.90
N LYS A 113 3.54 8.56 -14.84
CA LYS A 113 2.99 7.94 -16.05
C LYS A 113 4.07 7.30 -16.93
N SER A 114 5.20 7.97 -17.10
CA SER A 114 6.30 7.47 -17.92
C SER A 114 6.98 6.28 -17.25
N TYR A 115 7.15 6.35 -15.93
CA TYR A 115 7.67 5.27 -15.12
C TYR A 115 6.84 3.99 -15.25
N LEU A 116 5.51 4.10 -15.13
CA LEU A 116 4.62 2.94 -15.25
C LEU A 116 4.63 2.29 -16.63
N LYS A 117 4.84 3.07 -17.70
CA LYS A 117 4.97 2.53 -19.07
C LYS A 117 6.26 1.74 -19.28
N GLN A 118 7.29 1.96 -18.47
CA GLN A 118 8.58 1.26 -18.59
C GLN A 118 8.60 -0.04 -17.79
N GLN A 119 7.67 -0.21 -16.84
CA GLN A 119 7.57 -1.37 -15.96
C GLN A 119 6.51 -2.39 -16.46
N GLN A 120 5.87 -2.11 -17.60
CA GLN A 120 4.96 -3.02 -18.33
C GLN A 120 5.70 -3.69 -19.47
#